data_AF-A0AAU7P058-F1
#
_entry.id   AF-A0AAU7P058-F1
#
_cell.length_a   1.000
_cell.length_b   1.000
_cell.length_c   1.000
_cell.angle_alpha   90.00
_cell.angle_beta   90.00
_cell.angle_gamma   90.00
#
_symmetry.space_group_name_H-M   'P 1'
#
loop_
_entity.id
_entity.type
_entity.pdbx_description
1 polymer ?
#
loop_
_entity_poly.entity_id
_entity_poly.type
_entity_poly.pdbx_seq_one_letter_code
_entity_poly.pdbx_strand_id
1 'polypeptide(L)'
;MNTKQKFGFLIGITTFLMLLASLAFVYTREANDTLSETEPPPNYWAGSFGIDVTLEPEKPKVGNNTISLFIRDKNQRPVSDARIEAVSEMPAMGSMPAMPVPIDMKMDSPGHYRGRYELPMEGYWPLTLSIQSDTKGAARLTFDMSTGRAGVELTSATPSGKQPKQSVVSHTAEQAAAFTVDTYRRQLIGVTTGRVEYRSLIKTIRSPAQIVYDETSLTDISLKFDGWIGELKADYVGKPVKKGQTLFTVYNPQLVSTQEEYLDSLKRSAQRLGSLADAARRRLMLWGISPAQIQAMARRGKALEYLPIGSPVSGTVVEKHIVAGSAVKAGMPLLRIADLSKVWVDAQLYESELPWIKLGMRAEVVLEGQPDRRFCGTIDFIESALDSVTRSARVRMMLANPDGELRPERYARMNLQIDLGARLLIPEQAVIYSGENRVVFVDLGEGRLKPQKIKTGLRNTDYIEVLAGLAEGDKIVTSDNFLIASESKLKSGLEQW
;
A
#
# COMPACT_ATOMS: atom_id res chain seq x y z
N MET A 1 27.13 107.88 -40.83
CA MET A 1 27.89 107.34 -42.00
C MET A 1 28.34 105.92 -41.64
N ASN A 2 28.23 104.87 -42.44
CA ASN A 2 27.77 104.77 -43.81
C ASN A 2 27.24 103.35 -44.09
N THR A 3 26.20 103.31 -44.90
CA THR A 3 25.30 102.18 -45.16
C THR A 3 25.91 101.16 -46.14
N LYS A 4 27.19 100.80 -45.95
CA LYS A 4 27.90 99.77 -46.75
C LYS A 4 28.59 98.68 -45.94
N GLN A 5 28.60 98.75 -44.61
CA GLN A 5 29.14 97.68 -43.75
C GLN A 5 28.05 96.72 -43.20
N LYS A 6 26.76 96.98 -43.48
CA LYS A 6 25.63 96.12 -43.09
C LYS A 6 25.20 95.12 -44.18
N PHE A 7 25.80 95.15 -45.38
CA PHE A 7 25.45 94.24 -46.48
C PHE A 7 26.47 93.10 -46.69
N GLY A 8 27.70 93.23 -46.17
CA GLY A 8 28.71 92.15 -46.18
C GLY A 8 28.56 91.14 -45.03
N PHE A 9 27.85 91.48 -43.96
CA PHE A 9 27.65 90.59 -42.81
C PHE A 9 26.45 89.64 -42.98
N LEU A 10 25.49 89.97 -43.86
CA LEU A 10 24.29 89.16 -44.08
C LEU A 10 24.50 88.02 -45.11
N ILE A 11 25.50 88.14 -46.00
CA ILE A 11 25.86 87.11 -46.98
C ILE A 11 26.86 86.10 -46.40
N GLY A 12 27.63 86.47 -45.37
CA GLY A 12 28.47 85.53 -44.61
C GLY A 12 27.67 84.64 -43.65
N ILE A 13 26.55 85.12 -43.11
CA ILE A 13 25.70 84.33 -42.19
C ILE A 13 24.87 83.27 -42.95
N THR A 14 24.50 83.51 -44.21
CA THR A 14 23.70 82.56 -44.99
C THR A 14 24.53 81.41 -45.57
N THR A 15 25.78 81.62 -45.97
CA THR A 15 26.68 80.51 -46.34
C THR A 15 27.21 79.74 -45.12
N PHE A 16 27.34 80.38 -43.95
CA PHE A 16 27.70 79.66 -42.72
C PHE A 16 26.54 78.81 -42.17
N LEU A 17 25.27 79.23 -42.33
CA LEU A 17 24.11 78.42 -41.95
C LEU A 17 23.85 77.23 -42.89
N MET A 18 24.21 77.31 -44.17
CA MET A 18 24.12 76.15 -45.08
C MET A 18 25.24 75.12 -44.86
N LEU A 19 26.42 75.55 -44.37
CA LEU A 19 27.50 74.64 -44.01
C LEU A 19 27.28 73.99 -42.63
N LEU A 20 26.60 74.68 -41.70
CA LEU A 20 26.15 74.08 -40.44
C LEU A 20 24.92 73.16 -40.59
N ALA A 21 24.03 73.40 -41.55
CA ALA A 21 22.90 72.50 -41.82
C ALA A 21 23.31 71.23 -42.58
N SER A 22 24.39 71.27 -43.37
CA SER A 22 24.95 70.07 -44.03
C SER A 22 25.90 69.28 -43.11
N LEU A 23 26.61 69.93 -42.18
CA LEU A 23 27.32 69.21 -41.11
C LEU A 23 26.35 68.64 -40.07
N ALA A 24 25.23 69.31 -39.75
CA ALA A 24 24.18 68.78 -38.87
C ALA A 24 23.23 67.76 -39.55
N PHE A 25 23.43 67.42 -40.82
CA PHE A 25 22.72 66.31 -41.47
C PHE A 25 23.62 65.08 -41.68
N VAL A 26 24.94 65.28 -41.75
CA VAL A 26 25.93 64.18 -41.84
C VAL A 26 26.41 63.75 -40.44
N TYR A 27 26.50 64.64 -39.45
CA TYR A 27 26.92 64.28 -38.08
C TYR A 27 25.76 63.81 -37.18
N THR A 28 24.50 64.06 -37.56
CA THR A 28 23.31 63.61 -36.81
C THR A 28 22.77 62.27 -37.34
N ARG A 29 23.53 61.60 -38.21
CA ARG A 29 23.31 60.20 -38.59
C ARG A 29 24.39 59.24 -38.07
N GLU A 30 25.42 59.76 -37.41
CA GLU A 30 26.49 58.99 -36.77
C GLU A 30 26.50 59.11 -35.23
N ALA A 31 25.63 59.94 -34.64
CA ALA A 31 25.60 60.18 -33.19
C ALA A 31 24.24 59.85 -32.53
N ASN A 32 23.43 58.98 -33.15
CA ASN A 32 22.20 58.45 -32.54
C ASN A 32 22.10 56.91 -32.59
N ASP A 33 23.17 56.23 -33.00
CA ASP A 33 23.34 54.76 -32.95
C ASP A 33 24.33 54.34 -31.86
N THR A 34 24.29 55.04 -30.73
CA THR A 34 24.64 54.41 -29.45
C THR A 34 23.47 54.58 -28.51
N LEU A 35 22.28 54.14 -28.97
CA LEU A 35 21.53 53.25 -28.12
C LEU A 35 22.57 52.22 -27.67
N SER A 36 22.88 52.21 -26.38
CA SER A 36 23.40 51.01 -25.75
C SER A 36 22.47 49.90 -26.24
N GLU A 37 22.87 49.17 -27.28
CA GLU A 37 22.36 47.85 -27.59
C GLU A 37 22.70 47.07 -26.33
N THR A 38 21.81 47.19 -25.35
CA THR A 38 21.65 46.18 -24.34
C THR A 38 21.29 44.96 -25.16
N GLU A 39 22.32 44.22 -25.57
CA GLU A 39 22.16 42.87 -26.09
C GLU A 39 21.08 42.19 -25.28
N PRO A 40 20.16 41.46 -25.93
CA PRO A 40 18.98 40.91 -25.27
C PRO A 40 19.37 40.21 -23.97
N PRO A 41 18.55 40.30 -22.92
CA PRO A 41 18.85 39.67 -21.64
C PRO A 41 19.16 38.19 -21.88
N PRO A 42 20.11 37.61 -21.12
CA PRO A 42 20.59 36.29 -21.41
C PRO A 42 19.44 35.29 -21.36
N ASN A 43 19.37 34.42 -22.36
CA ASN A 43 18.31 33.44 -22.51
C ASN A 43 18.23 32.48 -21.31
N TYR A 44 19.35 32.27 -20.60
CA TYR A 44 19.43 31.38 -19.45
C TYR A 44 20.19 32.00 -18.26
N TRP A 45 19.78 31.65 -17.04
CA TRP A 45 20.46 32.07 -15.80
C TRP A 45 20.84 30.85 -14.96
N ALA A 46 22.07 30.83 -14.45
CA ALA A 46 22.52 29.85 -13.46
C ALA A 46 23.46 30.49 -12.44
N GLY A 47 23.12 30.37 -11.16
CA GLY A 47 23.87 31.03 -10.08
C GLY A 47 23.95 32.56 -10.28
N SER A 48 25.17 33.07 -10.47
CA SER A 48 25.44 34.50 -10.72
C SER A 48 25.60 34.85 -12.21
N PHE A 49 25.54 33.84 -13.09
CA PHE A 49 25.83 33.97 -14.52
C PHE A 49 24.56 33.99 -15.36
N GLY A 50 24.49 34.92 -16.30
CA GLY A 50 23.57 34.91 -17.43
C GLY A 50 24.30 34.39 -18.66
N ILE A 51 23.70 33.44 -19.37
CA ILE A 51 24.33 32.68 -20.45
C ILE A 51 23.43 32.66 -21.69
N ASP A 52 24.01 33.03 -22.82
CA ASP A 52 23.42 32.80 -24.14
C ASP A 52 24.15 31.67 -24.84
N VAL A 53 23.38 30.77 -25.45
CA VAL A 53 23.89 29.61 -26.15
C VAL A 53 23.46 29.67 -27.60
N THR A 54 24.42 29.60 -28.51
CA THR A 54 24.19 29.54 -29.96
C THR A 54 24.89 28.32 -30.53
N LEU A 55 24.19 27.59 -31.39
CA LEU A 55 24.69 26.39 -32.06
C LEU A 55 24.86 26.66 -33.56
N GLU A 56 25.94 26.15 -34.13
CA GLU A 56 26.24 26.20 -35.56
C GLU A 56 26.64 24.80 -36.07
N PRO A 57 25.85 24.15 -36.95
CA PRO A 57 24.54 24.59 -37.46
C PRO A 57 23.47 24.66 -36.36
N GLU A 58 22.45 25.50 -36.57
CA GLU A 58 21.34 25.72 -35.62
C GLU A 58 20.65 24.41 -35.20
N LYS A 59 20.59 23.44 -36.14
CA LYS A 59 20.23 22.05 -35.88
C LYS A 59 21.52 21.23 -35.83
N PRO A 60 21.97 20.78 -34.65
CA PRO A 60 23.15 19.92 -34.54
C PRO A 60 23.02 18.71 -35.46
N LYS A 61 24.13 18.29 -36.04
CA LYS A 61 24.17 17.16 -36.98
C LYS A 61 25.24 16.16 -36.58
N VAL A 62 25.16 14.96 -37.13
CA VAL A 62 26.26 14.00 -37.04
C VAL A 62 27.52 14.60 -37.69
N GLY A 63 28.66 14.45 -37.03
CA GLY A 63 29.93 15.09 -37.39
C GLY A 63 30.11 16.46 -36.73
N ASN A 64 30.72 17.39 -37.46
CA ASN A 64 31.19 18.68 -36.91
C ASN A 64 30.06 19.65 -36.55
N ASN A 65 30.10 20.12 -35.30
CA ASN A 65 29.26 21.18 -34.76
C ASN A 65 30.12 22.20 -33.98
N THR A 66 29.61 23.41 -33.86
CA THR A 66 30.22 24.49 -33.06
C THR A 66 29.20 25.04 -32.09
N ILE A 67 29.63 25.29 -30.87
CA ILE A 67 28.85 25.98 -29.83
C ILE A 67 29.54 27.28 -29.46
N SER A 68 28.76 28.34 -29.38
CA SER A 68 29.19 29.66 -28.92
C SER A 68 28.38 30.03 -27.67
N LEU A 69 29.08 30.47 -26.63
CA LEU A 69 28.51 30.91 -25.37
C LEU A 69 28.85 32.37 -25.14
N PHE A 70 27.89 33.14 -24.65
CA PHE A 70 28.16 34.46 -24.10
C PHE A 70 27.78 34.51 -22.62
N ILE A 71 28.75 34.79 -21.75
CA ILE A 71 28.60 34.75 -20.29
C ILE A 71 28.69 36.16 -19.71
N ARG A 72 27.63 36.54 -19.00
CA ARG A 72 27.47 37.84 -18.33
C ARG A 72 27.19 37.67 -16.85
N ASP A 73 27.49 38.70 -16.05
CA ASP A 73 27.07 38.76 -14.65
C ASP A 73 25.69 39.44 -14.48
N LYS A 74 25.18 39.48 -13.24
CA LYS A 74 23.89 40.14 -12.90
C LYS A 74 23.81 41.62 -13.30
N ASN A 75 24.96 42.28 -13.50
CA ASN A 75 25.04 43.68 -13.92
C ASN A 75 25.29 43.80 -15.44
N GLN A 76 25.07 42.71 -16.20
CA GLN A 76 25.29 42.59 -17.65
C GLN A 76 26.75 42.81 -18.09
N ARG A 77 27.73 42.66 -17.19
CA ARG A 77 29.14 42.77 -17.55
C ARG A 77 29.69 41.42 -18.04
N PRO A 78 30.48 41.36 -19.13
CA PRO A 78 31.07 40.11 -19.61
C PRO A 78 31.99 39.47 -18.57
N VAL A 79 31.86 38.15 -18.37
CA VAL A 79 32.70 37.39 -17.44
C VAL A 79 33.85 36.76 -18.21
N SER A 80 35.07 37.29 -18.03
CA SER A 80 36.25 36.87 -18.80
C SER A 80 37.19 35.93 -18.04
N ASP A 81 36.92 35.65 -16.77
CA ASP A 81 37.70 34.75 -15.90
C ASP A 81 37.05 33.35 -15.76
N ALA A 82 36.02 33.05 -16.55
CA ALA A 82 35.31 31.78 -16.48
C ALA A 82 36.09 30.65 -17.18
N ARG A 83 36.27 29.53 -16.47
CA ARG A 83 36.67 28.24 -17.02
C ARG A 83 35.42 27.42 -17.30
N ILE A 84 35.30 26.88 -18.50
CA ILE A 84 34.10 26.18 -18.98
C ILE A 84 34.48 24.76 -19.36
N GLU A 85 33.87 23.80 -18.68
CA GLU A 85 33.86 22.41 -19.08
C GLU A 85 32.50 22.10 -19.72
N ALA A 86 32.51 21.82 -21.02
CA ALA A 86 31.32 21.47 -21.76
C ALA A 86 31.42 20.00 -22.21
N VAL A 87 30.40 19.20 -21.92
CA VAL A 87 30.35 17.78 -22.30
C VAL A 87 28.97 17.46 -22.81
N SER A 88 28.89 16.87 -23.99
CA SER A 88 27.64 16.27 -24.50
C SER A 88 27.71 14.76 -24.31
N GLU A 89 26.71 14.14 -23.68
CA GLU A 89 26.78 12.72 -23.32
C GLU A 89 25.52 11.97 -23.77
N MET A 90 25.67 10.94 -24.60
CA MET A 90 24.56 10.04 -24.89
C MET A 90 24.38 9.08 -23.70
N PRO A 91 23.20 9.03 -23.05
CA PRO A 91 22.95 8.13 -21.92
C PRO A 91 23.07 6.66 -22.33
N ALA A 92 23.42 5.79 -21.38
CA ALA A 92 23.48 4.36 -21.62
C ALA A 92 22.12 3.81 -22.09
N MET A 93 22.11 3.03 -23.18
CA MET A 93 20.92 2.37 -23.70
C MET A 93 21.17 0.87 -23.84
N GLY A 94 20.45 0.08 -23.05
CA GLY A 94 20.59 -1.38 -23.02
C GLY A 94 21.99 -1.80 -22.60
N SER A 95 22.71 -2.46 -23.52
CA SER A 95 24.08 -2.95 -23.30
C SER A 95 25.18 -1.97 -23.74
N MET A 96 24.83 -0.79 -24.28
CA MET A 96 25.79 0.24 -24.64
C MET A 96 26.07 1.18 -23.45
N PRO A 97 27.33 1.35 -23.02
CA PRO A 97 27.69 2.31 -21.98
C PRO A 97 27.49 3.75 -22.47
N ALA A 98 27.37 4.69 -21.53
CA ALA A 98 27.23 6.11 -21.88
C ALA A 98 28.46 6.62 -22.64
N MET A 99 28.22 7.48 -23.63
CA MET A 99 29.26 7.96 -24.54
C MET A 99 29.43 9.47 -24.38
N PRO A 100 30.46 9.93 -23.65
CA PRO A 100 30.72 11.35 -23.48
C PRO A 100 31.54 11.91 -24.66
N VAL A 101 31.16 13.10 -25.11
CA VAL A 101 31.84 13.93 -26.11
C VAL A 101 32.23 15.24 -25.42
N PRO A 102 33.48 15.36 -24.92
CA PRO A 102 33.96 16.60 -24.34
C PRO A 102 34.13 17.66 -25.43
N ILE A 103 33.85 18.92 -25.08
CA ILE A 103 33.93 20.08 -25.95
C ILE A 103 34.99 21.02 -25.38
N ASP A 104 36.09 21.22 -26.12
CA ASP A 104 37.15 22.15 -25.74
C ASP A 104 36.70 23.59 -26.02
N MET A 105 36.39 24.34 -24.95
CA MET A 105 35.87 25.71 -25.02
C MET A 105 37.03 26.71 -24.92
N LYS A 106 37.16 27.60 -25.90
CA LYS A 106 38.17 28.67 -25.94
C LYS A 106 37.52 30.04 -25.90
N MET A 107 38.13 30.98 -25.18
CA MET A 107 37.64 32.36 -25.15
C MET A 107 38.07 33.08 -26.43
N ASP A 108 37.11 33.56 -27.21
CA ASP A 108 37.35 34.32 -28.45
C ASP A 108 37.48 35.82 -28.15
N SER A 109 36.65 36.35 -27.25
CA SER A 109 36.65 37.76 -26.79
C SER A 109 36.09 37.84 -25.36
N PRO A 110 36.21 38.97 -24.63
CA PRO A 110 35.76 39.06 -23.23
C PRO A 110 34.31 38.59 -23.03
N GLY A 111 34.11 37.47 -22.31
CA GLY A 111 32.81 36.85 -22.07
C GLY A 111 32.27 35.94 -23.17
N HIS A 112 32.88 35.90 -24.36
CA HIS A 112 32.50 35.01 -25.46
C HIS A 112 33.42 33.79 -25.54
N TYR A 113 32.82 32.60 -25.51
CA TYR A 113 33.52 31.33 -25.55
C TYR A 113 33.00 30.47 -26.69
N ARG A 114 33.89 29.79 -27.41
CA ARG A 114 33.55 28.94 -28.55
C ARG A 114 34.22 27.58 -28.45
N GLY A 115 33.46 26.53 -28.74
CA GLY A 115 33.96 25.16 -28.75
C GLY A 115 33.48 24.39 -29.97
N ARG A 116 34.34 23.52 -30.50
CA ARG A 116 34.00 22.59 -31.60
C ARG A 116 33.87 21.18 -31.05
N TYR A 117 32.89 20.43 -31.55
CA TYR A 117 32.63 19.06 -31.11
C TYR A 117 32.05 18.22 -32.25
N GLU A 118 32.27 16.91 -32.16
CA GLU A 118 31.82 15.93 -33.15
C GLU A 118 30.82 14.96 -32.54
N LEU A 119 29.59 14.94 -33.06
CA LEU A 119 28.57 13.97 -32.62
C LEU A 119 28.66 12.71 -33.49
N PRO A 120 28.89 11.51 -32.91
CA PRO A 120 29.17 10.30 -33.69
C PRO A 120 27.93 9.65 -34.33
N MET A 121 26.73 9.95 -33.83
CA MET A 121 25.48 9.37 -34.35
C MET A 121 24.26 10.25 -34.07
N GLU A 122 23.18 10.01 -34.81
CA GLU A 122 21.91 10.70 -34.58
C GLU A 122 21.29 10.26 -33.26
N GLY A 123 20.75 11.20 -32.49
CA GLY A 123 20.09 10.89 -31.23
C GLY A 123 20.00 12.05 -30.25
N TYR A 124 19.66 11.70 -29.01
CA TYR A 124 19.61 12.59 -27.86
C TYR A 124 21.00 12.69 -27.22
N TRP A 125 21.48 13.92 -27.10
CA TRP A 125 22.85 14.28 -26.73
C TRP A 125 22.82 15.44 -25.72
N PRO A 126 22.31 15.24 -24.50
CA PRO A 126 22.24 16.29 -23.50
C PRO A 126 23.59 16.96 -23.31
N LEU A 127 23.58 18.29 -23.33
CA LEU A 127 24.77 19.13 -23.20
C LEU A 127 24.86 19.65 -21.77
N THR A 128 25.91 19.29 -21.06
CA THR A 128 26.22 19.82 -19.74
C THR A 128 27.31 20.87 -19.83
N LEU A 129 27.07 22.06 -19.27
CA LEU A 129 28.03 23.12 -19.08
C LEU A 129 28.35 23.26 -17.59
N SER A 130 29.62 23.18 -17.21
CA SER A 130 30.11 23.52 -15.88
C SER A 130 31.01 24.74 -15.97
N ILE A 131 30.61 25.81 -15.32
CA ILE A 131 31.29 27.11 -15.31
C ILE A 131 31.88 27.33 -13.94
N GLN A 132 33.16 27.66 -13.88
CA GLN A 132 33.86 28.06 -12.66
C GLN A 132 34.56 29.40 -12.89
N SER A 133 34.30 30.38 -12.04
CA SER A 133 35.00 31.65 -11.99
C SER A 133 35.51 31.88 -10.58
N ASP A 134 36.77 32.30 -10.47
CA ASP A 134 37.42 32.57 -9.19
C ASP A 134 36.75 33.74 -8.44
N THR A 135 36.06 34.64 -9.17
CA THR A 135 35.42 35.83 -8.60
C THR A 135 33.90 35.73 -8.45
N LYS A 136 33.23 34.85 -9.21
CA LYS A 136 31.76 34.79 -9.28
C LYS A 136 31.17 33.44 -8.86
N GLY A 137 31.99 32.45 -8.55
CA GLY A 137 31.58 31.12 -8.07
C GLY A 137 31.43 30.09 -9.20
N ALA A 138 30.71 29.01 -8.91
CA ALA A 138 30.47 27.93 -9.86
C ALA A 138 28.99 27.79 -10.21
N ALA A 139 28.70 27.42 -11.45
CA ALA A 139 27.37 27.11 -11.93
C ALA A 139 27.41 25.93 -12.90
N ARG A 140 26.35 25.13 -12.89
CA ARG A 140 26.16 24.00 -13.81
C ARG A 140 24.81 24.14 -14.49
N LEU A 141 24.80 23.93 -15.80
CA LEU A 141 23.62 23.92 -16.64
C LEU A 141 23.60 22.63 -17.44
N THR A 142 22.43 22.06 -17.61
CA THR A 142 22.23 20.93 -18.51
C THR A 142 21.14 21.32 -19.47
N PHE A 143 21.43 21.15 -20.75
CA PHE A 143 20.52 21.41 -21.85
C PHE A 143 20.13 20.10 -22.51
N ASP A 144 18.86 19.99 -22.87
CA ASP A 144 18.39 19.03 -23.83
C ASP A 144 18.87 19.49 -25.22
N MET A 145 19.71 18.67 -25.83
CA MET A 145 20.22 18.84 -27.19
C MET A 145 20.06 17.51 -27.92
N SER A 146 19.63 17.57 -29.19
CA SER A 146 19.51 16.39 -30.05
C SER A 146 19.88 16.75 -31.48
N THR A 147 20.40 15.77 -32.21
CA THR A 147 20.70 15.98 -33.64
C THR A 147 19.40 16.20 -34.43
N GLY A 148 19.37 17.20 -35.30
CA GLY A 148 18.22 17.52 -36.15
C GLY A 148 17.17 18.43 -35.52
N ARG A 149 17.22 18.67 -34.19
CA ARG A 149 16.37 19.65 -33.50
C ARG A 149 17.09 21.00 -33.41
N ALA A 150 16.39 22.08 -33.74
CA ALA A 150 16.96 23.42 -33.66
C ALA A 150 17.10 23.85 -32.19
N GLY A 151 18.25 24.43 -31.85
CA GLY A 151 18.50 25.02 -30.54
C GLY A 151 18.67 24.01 -29.40
N VAL A 152 18.70 24.56 -28.18
CA VAL A 152 18.83 23.83 -26.93
C VAL A 152 17.74 24.26 -25.96
N GLU A 153 17.27 23.34 -25.13
CA GLU A 153 16.30 23.66 -24.07
C GLU A 153 16.94 23.41 -22.71
N LEU A 154 16.87 24.38 -21.79
CA LEU A 154 17.45 24.24 -20.46
C LEU A 154 16.66 23.20 -19.65
N THR A 155 17.31 22.09 -19.28
CA THR A 155 16.72 21.02 -18.46
C THR A 155 17.00 21.22 -16.98
N SER A 156 18.19 21.73 -16.63
CA SER A 156 18.53 22.07 -15.25
C SER A 156 19.58 23.18 -15.19
N ALA A 157 19.52 24.01 -14.14
CA ALA A 157 20.52 25.04 -13.84
C ALA A 157 20.72 25.16 -12.33
N THR A 158 21.93 25.57 -11.92
CA THR A 158 22.18 25.95 -10.53
C THR A 158 21.26 27.11 -10.12
N PRO A 159 20.47 26.99 -9.03
CA PRO A 159 19.48 28.00 -8.65
C PRO A 159 20.09 29.40 -8.50
N SER A 160 19.59 30.37 -9.28
CA SER A 160 19.90 31.79 -9.11
C SER A 160 18.99 32.36 -8.03
N GLY A 161 19.54 32.72 -6.87
CA GLY A 161 18.75 33.22 -5.74
C GLY A 161 17.85 34.42 -6.12
N LYS A 162 16.56 34.29 -5.77
CA LYS A 162 15.41 35.22 -5.86
C LYS A 162 14.96 35.62 -7.27
N GLN A 163 13.92 34.95 -7.79
CA GLN A 163 12.99 35.52 -8.78
C GLN A 163 11.82 36.21 -8.07
N PRO A 164 11.34 37.38 -8.57
CA PRO A 164 10.15 38.04 -8.06
C PRO A 164 8.88 37.28 -8.46
N LYS A 165 7.99 37.07 -7.48
CA LYS A 165 6.62 36.58 -7.67
C LYS A 165 5.87 37.49 -8.64
N GLN A 166 5.38 36.94 -9.75
CA GLN A 166 4.29 37.56 -10.50
C GLN A 166 2.97 36.82 -10.21
N SER A 167 2.07 37.60 -9.61
CA SER A 167 0.63 37.64 -9.81
C SER A 167 -0.14 36.33 -9.90
N VAL A 168 -0.73 35.94 -8.76
CA VAL A 168 -1.90 35.07 -8.69
C VAL A 168 -3.05 35.78 -9.40
N VAL A 169 -3.47 35.25 -10.56
CA VAL A 169 -4.81 35.48 -11.10
C VAL A 169 -5.60 34.18 -10.90
N SER A 170 -6.60 34.28 -10.04
CA SER A 170 -7.89 33.58 -10.01
C SER A 170 -7.95 32.16 -10.61
N HIS A 171 -8.19 31.18 -9.72
CA HIS A 171 -8.60 29.82 -10.06
C HIS A 171 -9.76 29.80 -11.07
N THR A 172 -9.45 29.37 -12.29
CA THR A 172 -10.37 28.59 -13.11
C THR A 172 -9.64 27.29 -13.43
N ALA A 173 -10.31 26.15 -13.26
CA ALA A 173 -9.74 24.83 -13.41
C ALA A 173 -9.00 24.67 -14.76
N GLU A 174 -7.68 24.80 -14.74
CA GLU A 174 -6.85 24.58 -15.91
C GLU A 174 -6.75 23.06 -16.12
N GLN A 175 -7.55 22.59 -17.07
CA GLN A 175 -7.53 21.21 -17.52
C GLN A 175 -6.16 20.96 -18.15
N ALA A 176 -5.43 19.97 -17.63
CA ALA A 176 -4.20 19.50 -18.27
C ALA A 176 -4.50 19.20 -19.76
N ALA A 177 -3.67 19.74 -20.65
CA ALA A 177 -3.89 19.67 -22.08
C ALA A 177 -3.89 18.21 -22.56
N ALA A 178 -4.88 17.84 -23.37
CA ALA A 178 -4.91 16.53 -24.01
C ALA A 178 -3.75 16.41 -25.00
N PHE A 179 -3.04 15.28 -24.99
CA PHE A 179 -1.95 14.99 -25.93
C PHE A 179 -2.31 13.82 -26.83
N THR A 180 -1.78 13.80 -28.05
CA THR A 180 -2.05 12.73 -29.02
C THR A 180 -0.91 11.74 -29.04
N VAL A 181 -1.23 10.45 -28.93
CA VAL A 181 -0.31 9.32 -29.16
C VAL A 181 -0.70 8.67 -30.48
N ASP A 182 0.28 8.56 -31.39
CA ASP A 182 0.08 7.99 -32.73
C ASP A 182 -0.42 6.52 -32.67
N THR A 183 -1.28 6.15 -33.62
CA THR A 183 -1.97 4.86 -33.70
C THR A 183 -1.00 3.67 -33.78
N TYR A 184 0.12 3.82 -34.50
CA TYR A 184 1.15 2.78 -34.63
C TYR A 184 1.89 2.56 -33.29
N ARG A 185 2.16 3.65 -32.55
CA ARG A 185 2.77 3.58 -31.23
C ARG A 185 1.84 2.99 -30.18
N ARG A 186 0.54 3.32 -30.21
CA ARG A 186 -0.47 2.73 -29.31
C ARG A 186 -0.51 1.20 -29.43
N GLN A 187 -0.40 0.68 -30.64
CA GLN A 187 -0.38 -0.77 -30.91
C GLN A 187 0.93 -1.43 -30.46
N LEU A 188 2.07 -0.77 -30.68
CA LEU A 188 3.38 -1.26 -30.22
C LEU A 188 3.51 -1.30 -28.70
N ILE A 189 2.92 -0.33 -28.00
CA ILE A 189 2.96 -0.23 -26.54
C ILE A 189 1.91 -1.14 -25.88
N GLY A 190 0.91 -1.64 -26.62
CA GLY A 190 -0.11 -2.55 -26.07
C GLY A 190 -1.17 -1.85 -25.22
N VAL A 191 -1.47 -0.57 -25.50
CA VAL A 191 -2.39 0.24 -24.69
C VAL A 191 -3.81 -0.34 -24.72
N THR A 192 -4.26 -0.84 -23.57
CA THR A 192 -5.64 -1.28 -23.33
C THR A 192 -6.45 -0.17 -22.69
N THR A 193 -7.75 -0.16 -22.97
CA THR A 193 -8.69 0.79 -22.36
C THR A 193 -9.79 0.05 -21.62
N GLY A 194 -10.24 0.63 -20.51
CA GLY A 194 -11.39 0.21 -19.74
C GLY A 194 -12.45 1.30 -19.71
N ARG A 195 -13.62 0.96 -19.18
CA ARG A 195 -14.70 1.92 -18.93
C ARG A 195 -14.88 2.11 -17.44
N VAL A 196 -15.21 3.34 -17.04
CA VAL A 196 -15.65 3.66 -15.68
C VAL A 196 -17.10 3.21 -15.55
N GLU A 197 -17.39 2.35 -14.57
CA GLU A 197 -18.72 1.73 -14.43
C GLU A 197 -19.13 1.62 -12.96
N TYR A 198 -20.44 1.68 -12.70
CA TYR A 198 -20.97 1.30 -11.39
C TYR A 198 -20.95 -0.21 -11.23
N ARG A 199 -20.24 -0.70 -10.21
CA ARG A 199 -20.17 -2.12 -9.87
C ARG A 199 -20.18 -2.30 -8.35
N SER A 200 -20.66 -3.45 -7.88
CA SER A 200 -20.54 -3.81 -6.46
C SER A 200 -19.07 -4.04 -6.14
N LEU A 201 -18.57 -3.31 -5.14
CA LEU A 201 -17.20 -3.46 -4.65
C LEU A 201 -17.19 -4.51 -3.54
N ILE A 202 -16.64 -5.69 -3.83
CA ILE A 202 -16.49 -6.75 -2.82
C ILE A 202 -15.10 -6.62 -2.17
N LYS A 203 -15.08 -6.37 -0.86
CA LYS A 203 -13.88 -6.43 -0.04
C LYS A 203 -13.72 -7.85 0.51
N THR A 204 -12.61 -8.50 0.17
CA THR A 204 -12.27 -9.81 0.75
C THR A 204 -11.30 -9.61 1.90
N ILE A 205 -11.67 -10.09 3.08
CA ILE A 205 -10.80 -10.17 4.25
C ILE A 205 -10.40 -11.63 4.42
N ARG A 206 -9.10 -11.88 4.54
CA ARG A 206 -8.53 -13.21 4.76
C ARG A 206 -7.82 -13.18 6.08
N SER A 207 -8.36 -13.90 7.06
CA SER A 207 -7.84 -13.94 8.42
C SER A 207 -7.36 -15.35 8.77
N PRO A 208 -6.23 -15.48 9.49
CA PRO A 208 -5.87 -16.75 10.10
C PRO A 208 -6.92 -17.14 11.14
N ALA A 209 -7.28 -18.42 11.14
CA ALA A 209 -8.28 -18.97 12.03
C ALA A 209 -7.80 -20.28 12.66
N GLN A 210 -8.40 -20.63 13.79
CA GLN A 210 -8.17 -21.88 14.47
C GLN A 210 -9.50 -22.57 14.76
N ILE A 211 -9.56 -23.87 14.53
CA ILE A 211 -10.70 -24.67 14.97
C ILE A 211 -10.53 -24.92 16.46
N VAL A 212 -11.56 -24.63 17.25
CA VAL A 212 -11.56 -24.81 18.69
C VAL A 212 -12.77 -25.63 19.12
N TYR A 213 -12.69 -26.21 20.32
CA TYR A 213 -13.82 -26.90 20.92
C TYR A 213 -14.98 -25.92 21.14
N ASP A 214 -16.21 -26.40 21.01
CA ASP A 214 -17.35 -25.68 21.56
C ASP A 214 -17.24 -25.73 23.09
N GLU A 215 -16.85 -24.61 23.70
CA GLU A 215 -16.63 -24.52 25.15
C GLU A 215 -17.90 -24.85 25.95
N THR A 216 -19.08 -24.65 25.37
CA THR A 216 -20.36 -24.99 26.02
C THR A 216 -20.63 -26.50 26.06
N SER A 217 -19.91 -27.27 25.24
CA SER A 217 -19.99 -28.73 25.19
C SER A 217 -18.95 -29.43 26.10
N LEU A 218 -17.96 -28.68 26.61
CA LEU A 218 -16.89 -29.24 27.43
C LEU A 218 -17.43 -29.68 28.79
N THR A 219 -17.10 -30.91 29.17
CA THR A 219 -17.45 -31.48 30.47
C THR A 219 -16.23 -32.08 31.13
N ASP A 220 -15.86 -31.53 32.29
CA ASP A 220 -14.80 -32.05 33.13
C ASP A 220 -15.31 -33.17 34.04
N ILE A 221 -14.56 -34.26 34.06
CA ILE A 221 -14.81 -35.41 34.93
C ILE A 221 -13.84 -35.34 36.09
N SER A 222 -14.37 -35.10 37.28
CA SER A 222 -13.64 -35.08 38.54
C SER A 222 -14.37 -35.89 39.60
N LEU A 223 -13.65 -36.29 40.65
CA LEU A 223 -14.23 -36.99 41.80
C LEU A 223 -14.45 -36.02 42.96
N LYS A 224 -15.45 -36.31 43.79
CA LYS A 224 -15.73 -35.55 45.03
C LYS A 224 -15.04 -36.15 46.27
N PHE A 225 -14.17 -37.13 46.07
CA PHE A 225 -13.46 -37.88 47.09
C PHE A 225 -12.12 -38.35 46.51
N ASP A 226 -11.16 -38.62 47.38
CA ASP A 226 -9.85 -39.17 47.00
C ASP A 226 -9.99 -40.65 46.63
N GLY A 227 -9.10 -41.21 45.81
CA GLY A 227 -9.18 -42.64 45.53
C GLY A 227 -8.09 -43.15 44.61
N TRP A 228 -8.17 -44.42 44.27
CA TRP A 228 -7.28 -45.08 43.31
C TRP A 228 -8.06 -45.52 42.08
N ILE A 229 -7.56 -45.15 40.91
CA ILE A 229 -8.14 -45.56 39.64
C ILE A 229 -7.83 -47.04 39.41
N GLY A 230 -8.87 -47.84 39.19
CA GLY A 230 -8.77 -49.24 38.80
C GLY A 230 -8.73 -49.40 37.28
N GLU A 231 -9.70 -50.15 36.73
CA GLU A 231 -9.86 -50.30 35.30
C GLU A 231 -10.21 -48.94 34.65
N LEU A 232 -9.45 -48.56 33.62
CA LEU A 232 -9.67 -47.34 32.83
C LEU A 232 -10.20 -47.73 31.45
N LYS A 233 -11.49 -47.52 31.21
CA LYS A 233 -12.14 -47.79 29.93
C LYS A 233 -12.03 -46.62 28.95
N ALA A 234 -11.87 -45.40 29.45
CA ALA A 234 -11.55 -44.20 28.68
C ALA A 234 -10.03 -43.96 28.68
N ASP A 235 -9.31 -44.86 28.01
CA ASP A 235 -7.86 -45.05 28.11
C ASP A 235 -7.02 -44.22 27.14
N TYR A 236 -7.63 -43.59 26.12
CA TYR A 236 -6.93 -42.72 25.16
C TYR A 236 -7.75 -41.48 24.77
N VAL A 237 -7.05 -40.41 24.38
CA VAL A 237 -7.64 -39.20 23.80
C VAL A 237 -8.13 -39.48 22.39
N GLY A 238 -9.34 -39.02 22.05
CA GLY A 238 -10.05 -39.33 20.82
C GLY A 238 -11.06 -40.48 20.95
N LYS A 239 -11.17 -41.11 22.13
CA LYS A 239 -12.13 -42.20 22.35
C LYS A 239 -13.57 -41.68 22.45
N PRO A 240 -14.52 -42.19 21.64
CA PRO A 240 -15.94 -41.85 21.79
C PRO A 240 -16.54 -42.53 23.03
N VAL A 241 -17.39 -41.80 23.74
CA VAL A 241 -18.09 -42.25 24.95
C VAL A 241 -19.56 -41.84 24.92
N LYS A 242 -20.42 -42.71 25.43
CA LYS A 242 -21.88 -42.44 25.56
C LYS A 242 -22.23 -42.03 26.99
N LYS A 243 -23.27 -41.22 27.16
CA LYS A 243 -23.85 -40.93 28.47
C LYS A 243 -24.19 -42.24 29.21
N GLY A 244 -23.72 -42.36 30.44
CA GLY A 244 -23.86 -43.53 31.31
C GLY A 244 -22.81 -44.63 31.08
N GLN A 245 -22.02 -44.58 30.02
CA GLN A 245 -20.93 -45.53 29.78
C GLN A 245 -19.87 -45.39 30.87
N THR A 246 -19.41 -46.51 31.44
CA THR A 246 -18.32 -46.51 32.41
C THR A 246 -17.04 -46.00 31.78
N LEU A 247 -16.48 -44.93 32.35
CA LEU A 247 -15.22 -44.31 31.96
C LEU A 247 -14.04 -44.98 32.67
N PHE A 248 -14.16 -45.18 33.98
CA PHE A 248 -13.17 -45.88 34.80
C PHE A 248 -13.83 -46.39 36.07
N THR A 249 -13.10 -47.20 36.84
CA THR A 249 -13.51 -47.60 38.19
C THR A 249 -12.62 -46.94 39.23
N VAL A 250 -13.15 -46.65 40.42
CA VAL A 250 -12.40 -46.05 41.52
C VAL A 250 -12.56 -46.83 42.82
N TYR A 251 -11.46 -47.03 43.51
CA TYR A 251 -11.41 -47.57 44.87
C TYR A 251 -11.21 -46.45 45.89
N ASN A 252 -12.00 -46.49 46.97
CA ASN A 252 -11.79 -45.69 48.16
C ASN A 252 -12.28 -46.50 49.38
N PRO A 253 -11.47 -46.66 50.44
CA PRO A 253 -11.87 -47.42 51.63
C PRO A 253 -13.15 -46.91 52.31
N GLN A 254 -13.34 -45.59 52.39
CA GLN A 254 -14.54 -44.95 52.97
C GLN A 254 -15.78 -45.15 52.11
N LEU A 255 -15.64 -45.28 50.77
CA LEU A 255 -16.73 -45.67 49.90
C LEU A 255 -17.17 -47.09 50.21
N VAL A 256 -16.23 -48.03 50.33
CA VAL A 256 -16.55 -49.43 50.62
C VAL A 256 -17.27 -49.54 51.98
N SER A 257 -16.72 -48.92 53.02
CA SER A 257 -17.34 -48.96 54.36
C SER A 257 -18.73 -48.32 54.40
N THR A 258 -18.93 -47.20 53.69
CA THR A 258 -20.27 -46.55 53.63
C THR A 258 -21.27 -47.39 52.82
N GLN A 259 -20.82 -48.12 51.79
CA GLN A 259 -21.67 -49.07 51.07
C GLN A 259 -22.12 -50.23 51.97
N GLU A 260 -21.20 -50.80 52.75
CA GLU A 260 -21.51 -51.87 53.71
C GLU A 260 -22.47 -51.39 54.80
N GLU A 261 -22.24 -50.20 55.36
CA GLU A 261 -23.13 -49.56 56.34
C GLU A 261 -24.55 -49.38 55.76
N TYR A 262 -24.66 -48.90 54.52
CA TYR A 262 -25.95 -48.77 53.83
C TYR A 262 -26.65 -50.13 53.67
N LEU A 263 -25.93 -51.14 53.17
CA LEU A 263 -26.49 -52.48 52.92
C LEU A 263 -26.92 -53.18 54.22
N ASP A 264 -26.14 -53.06 55.29
CA ASP A 264 -26.48 -53.65 56.58
C ASP A 264 -27.66 -52.93 57.26
N SER A 265 -27.77 -51.61 57.10
CA SER A 265 -28.94 -50.86 57.57
C SER A 265 -30.22 -51.28 56.86
N LEU A 266 -30.15 -51.62 55.57
CA LEU A 266 -31.29 -52.15 54.80
C LEU A 266 -31.71 -53.55 55.28
N LYS A 267 -30.77 -54.44 55.63
CA LYS A 267 -31.09 -55.78 56.17
C LYS A 267 -31.77 -55.70 57.54
N ARG A 268 -31.40 -54.72 58.36
CA ARG A 268 -31.90 -54.54 59.74
C ARG A 268 -33.25 -53.82 59.81
N SER A 269 -33.83 -53.40 58.68
CA SER A 269 -35.03 -52.54 58.62
C SER A 269 -36.38 -53.27 58.86
N ALA A 270 -36.48 -54.11 59.88
CA ALA A 270 -37.78 -54.68 60.28
C ALA A 270 -38.57 -53.73 61.21
N GLN A 271 -37.91 -52.88 61.99
CA GLN A 271 -38.58 -51.88 62.83
C GLN A 271 -37.54 -50.84 63.26
N ARG A 272 -37.74 -49.56 62.92
CA ARG A 272 -37.13 -48.40 63.62
C ARG A 272 -35.67 -47.98 63.27
N LEU A 273 -35.28 -47.96 61.97
CA LEU A 273 -33.95 -47.48 61.54
C LEU A 273 -33.89 -46.72 60.20
N GLY A 274 -35.00 -46.11 59.73
CA GLY A 274 -35.00 -45.32 58.48
C GLY A 274 -33.93 -44.23 58.43
N SER A 275 -33.59 -43.64 59.58
CA SER A 275 -32.61 -42.54 59.68
C SER A 275 -31.16 -42.92 59.33
N LEU A 276 -30.70 -44.15 59.60
CA LEU A 276 -29.31 -44.55 59.32
C LEU A 276 -29.11 -44.91 57.85
N ALA A 277 -30.04 -45.66 57.26
CA ALA A 277 -30.03 -45.95 55.82
C ALA A 277 -30.09 -44.65 55.00
N ASP A 278 -30.92 -43.69 55.43
CA ASP A 278 -31.01 -42.38 54.80
C ASP A 278 -29.73 -41.56 54.96
N ALA A 279 -29.06 -41.61 56.12
CA ALA A 279 -27.78 -40.92 56.32
C ALA A 279 -26.66 -41.48 55.43
N ALA A 280 -26.52 -42.80 55.37
CA ALA A 280 -25.54 -43.45 54.49
C ALA A 280 -25.85 -43.18 53.00
N ARG A 281 -27.13 -43.25 52.61
CA ARG A 281 -27.58 -42.88 51.26
C ARG A 281 -27.24 -41.43 50.91
N ARG A 282 -27.48 -40.48 51.83
CA ARG A 282 -27.11 -39.07 51.64
C ARG A 282 -25.60 -38.90 51.47
N ARG A 283 -24.78 -39.59 52.27
CA ARG A 283 -23.31 -39.55 52.14
C ARG A 283 -22.85 -40.03 50.76
N LEU A 284 -23.36 -41.16 50.27
CA LEU A 284 -23.07 -41.68 48.92
C LEU A 284 -23.47 -40.67 47.83
N MET A 285 -24.62 -40.01 47.96
CA MET A 285 -25.06 -38.97 47.02
C MET A 285 -24.17 -37.72 47.03
N LEU A 286 -23.70 -37.30 48.21
CA LEU A 286 -22.77 -36.17 48.34
C LEU A 286 -21.44 -36.44 47.62
N TRP A 287 -20.99 -37.70 47.63
CA TRP A 287 -19.84 -38.17 46.85
C TRP A 287 -20.11 -38.33 45.35
N GLY A 288 -21.33 -38.03 44.89
CA GLY A 288 -21.67 -38.03 43.47
C GLY A 288 -22.11 -39.40 42.93
N ILE A 289 -22.35 -40.38 43.81
CA ILE A 289 -22.93 -41.66 43.39
C ILE A 289 -24.40 -41.44 43.05
N SER A 290 -24.78 -41.81 41.83
CA SER A 290 -26.14 -41.59 41.34
C SER A 290 -27.18 -42.43 42.10
N PRO A 291 -28.43 -41.97 42.21
CA PRO A 291 -29.51 -42.76 42.78
C PRO A 291 -29.68 -44.14 42.12
N ALA A 292 -29.44 -44.22 40.80
CA ALA A 292 -29.49 -45.47 40.05
C ALA A 292 -28.40 -46.46 40.49
N GLN A 293 -27.16 -45.99 40.74
CA GLN A 293 -26.08 -46.81 41.25
C GLN A 293 -26.35 -47.29 42.68
N ILE A 294 -26.92 -46.43 43.54
CA ILE A 294 -27.32 -46.80 44.92
C ILE A 294 -28.42 -47.86 44.89
N GLN A 295 -29.43 -47.72 44.03
CA GLN A 295 -30.48 -48.73 43.87
C GLN A 295 -29.93 -50.06 43.31
N ALA A 296 -29.03 -50.00 42.31
CA ALA A 296 -28.38 -51.19 41.77
C ALA A 296 -27.55 -51.92 42.84
N MET A 297 -26.86 -51.16 43.71
CA MET A 297 -26.13 -51.69 44.85
C MET A 297 -27.07 -52.36 45.87
N ALA A 298 -28.18 -51.72 46.22
CA ALA A 298 -29.20 -52.29 47.10
C ALA A 298 -29.78 -53.60 46.55
N ARG A 299 -30.09 -53.65 45.25
CA ARG A 299 -30.58 -54.87 44.57
C ARG A 299 -29.52 -55.97 44.53
N ARG A 300 -28.25 -55.63 44.32
CA ARG A 300 -27.14 -56.58 44.32
C ARG A 300 -26.85 -57.13 45.71
N GLY A 301 -27.16 -56.38 46.77
CA GLY A 301 -26.92 -56.78 48.17
C GLY A 301 -25.45 -56.86 48.57
N LYS A 302 -24.52 -56.40 47.72
CA LYS A 302 -23.06 -56.44 47.93
C LYS A 302 -22.40 -55.11 47.55
N ALA A 303 -21.49 -54.65 48.40
CA ALA A 303 -20.62 -53.51 48.14
C ALA A 303 -19.66 -53.81 46.98
N LEU A 304 -19.27 -52.77 46.24
CA LEU A 304 -18.19 -52.86 45.26
C LEU A 304 -16.94 -52.24 45.86
N GLU A 305 -15.83 -52.98 45.76
CA GLU A 305 -14.49 -52.47 46.05
C GLU A 305 -14.15 -51.33 45.06
N TYR A 306 -14.33 -51.59 43.76
CA TYR A 306 -14.14 -50.62 42.69
C TYR A 306 -15.49 -50.15 42.14
N LEU A 307 -15.81 -48.88 42.37
CA LEU A 307 -17.06 -48.30 41.89
C LEU A 307 -16.89 -47.78 40.44
N PRO A 308 -17.76 -48.19 39.50
CA PRO A 308 -17.72 -47.66 38.14
C PRO A 308 -18.21 -46.21 38.11
N ILE A 309 -17.40 -45.32 37.53
CA ILE A 309 -17.75 -43.93 37.26
C ILE A 309 -18.18 -43.82 35.79
N GLY A 310 -19.42 -43.39 35.58
CA GLY A 310 -20.02 -43.25 34.26
C GLY A 310 -19.89 -41.84 33.68
N SER A 311 -19.93 -41.72 32.36
CA SER A 311 -19.95 -40.43 31.70
C SER A 311 -21.28 -39.69 31.92
N PRO A 312 -21.30 -38.42 32.35
CA PRO A 312 -22.52 -37.63 32.43
C PRO A 312 -23.06 -37.19 31.06
N VAL A 313 -22.21 -37.20 30.02
CA VAL A 313 -22.52 -36.74 28.66
C VAL A 313 -22.05 -37.76 27.61
N SER A 314 -22.57 -37.64 26.39
CA SER A 314 -22.02 -38.33 25.22
C SER A 314 -21.03 -37.39 24.52
N GLY A 315 -19.93 -37.91 23.99
CA GLY A 315 -18.92 -37.11 23.31
C GLY A 315 -17.63 -37.89 23.09
N THR A 316 -16.53 -37.18 22.98
CA THR A 316 -15.19 -37.73 22.77
C THR A 316 -14.26 -37.27 23.90
N VAL A 317 -13.40 -38.15 24.39
CA VAL A 317 -12.36 -37.79 25.37
C VAL A 317 -11.34 -36.88 24.70
N VAL A 318 -11.23 -35.64 25.14
CA VAL A 318 -10.31 -34.63 24.57
C VAL A 318 -9.07 -34.41 25.45
N GLU A 319 -9.17 -34.67 26.75
CA GLU A 319 -8.02 -34.68 27.66
C GLU A 319 -8.08 -35.89 28.59
N LYS A 320 -6.91 -36.40 28.95
CA LYS A 320 -6.75 -37.52 29.88
C LYS A 320 -5.57 -37.26 30.83
N HIS A 321 -5.88 -37.11 32.11
CA HIS A 321 -4.93 -36.78 33.18
C HIS A 321 -4.65 -37.95 34.13
N ILE A 322 -5.19 -39.14 33.82
CA ILE A 322 -5.07 -40.36 34.64
C ILE A 322 -4.59 -41.57 33.84
N VAL A 323 -3.99 -42.51 34.56
CA VAL A 323 -3.72 -43.88 34.10
C VAL A 323 -4.27 -44.88 35.12
N ALA A 324 -4.43 -46.12 34.73
CA ALA A 324 -4.83 -47.18 35.65
C ALA A 324 -3.80 -47.33 36.79
N GLY A 325 -4.27 -47.48 38.03
CA GLY A 325 -3.45 -47.53 39.24
C GLY A 325 -3.13 -46.18 39.87
N SER A 326 -3.40 -45.05 39.20
CA SER A 326 -3.12 -43.72 39.75
C SER A 326 -3.93 -43.42 41.01
N ALA A 327 -3.29 -42.82 42.01
CA ALA A 327 -3.98 -42.14 43.10
C ALA A 327 -4.47 -40.76 42.62
N VAL A 328 -5.69 -40.38 43.00
CA VAL A 328 -6.34 -39.14 42.61
C VAL A 328 -6.94 -38.44 43.82
N LYS A 329 -6.96 -37.10 43.78
CA LYS A 329 -7.56 -36.27 44.83
C LYS A 329 -8.91 -35.72 44.40
N ALA A 330 -9.78 -35.43 45.36
CA ALA A 330 -11.04 -34.76 45.11
C ALA A 330 -10.82 -33.43 44.37
N GLY A 331 -11.65 -33.17 43.36
CA GLY A 331 -11.66 -31.92 42.60
C GLY A 331 -10.63 -31.82 41.47
N MET A 332 -9.66 -32.74 41.37
CA MET A 332 -8.71 -32.70 40.25
C MET A 332 -9.41 -33.14 38.94
N PRO A 333 -9.09 -32.50 37.80
CA PRO A 333 -9.60 -32.95 36.50
C PRO A 333 -8.96 -34.29 36.12
N LEU A 334 -9.79 -35.29 35.77
CA LEU A 334 -9.33 -36.63 35.39
C LEU A 334 -9.44 -36.86 33.89
N LEU A 335 -10.60 -36.54 33.33
CA LEU A 335 -10.90 -36.61 31.91
C LEU A 335 -11.67 -35.36 31.51
N ARG A 336 -11.49 -34.91 30.28
CA ARG A 336 -12.35 -33.90 29.65
C ARG A 336 -13.03 -34.51 28.45
N ILE A 337 -14.35 -34.30 28.35
CA ILE A 337 -15.17 -34.83 27.25
C ILE A 337 -15.80 -33.65 26.51
N ALA A 338 -15.78 -33.68 25.18
CA ALA A 338 -16.41 -32.68 24.32
C ALA A 338 -17.32 -33.34 23.29
N ASP A 339 -18.40 -32.66 22.89
CA ASP A 339 -19.16 -33.03 21.71
C ASP A 339 -18.51 -32.40 20.47
N LEU A 340 -17.99 -33.23 19.56
CA LEU A 340 -17.30 -32.78 18.36
C LEU A 340 -18.20 -32.69 17.12
N SER A 341 -19.51 -32.93 17.27
CA SER A 341 -20.48 -32.80 16.18
C SER A 341 -20.65 -31.36 15.68
N LYS A 342 -20.25 -30.40 16.50
CA LYS A 342 -20.10 -29.00 16.18
C LYS A 342 -18.77 -28.50 16.71
N VAL A 343 -18.16 -27.57 16.00
CA VAL A 343 -16.93 -26.92 16.43
C VAL A 343 -17.04 -25.43 16.22
N TRP A 344 -16.23 -24.68 16.95
CA TRP A 344 -16.06 -23.26 16.74
C TRP A 344 -14.84 -23.01 15.87
N VAL A 345 -14.88 -21.94 15.10
CA VAL A 345 -13.73 -21.42 14.37
C VAL A 345 -13.52 -19.98 14.78
N ASP A 346 -12.37 -19.74 15.40
CA ASP A 346 -11.95 -18.43 15.89
C ASP A 346 -10.97 -17.82 14.90
N ALA A 347 -11.33 -16.69 14.29
CA ALA A 347 -10.46 -15.90 13.44
C ALA A 347 -10.00 -14.63 14.15
N GLN A 348 -8.77 -14.18 13.86
CA GLN A 348 -8.21 -12.94 14.40
C GLN A 348 -8.31 -11.83 13.37
N LEU A 349 -9.17 -10.84 13.61
CA LEU A 349 -9.34 -9.70 12.71
C LEU A 349 -8.74 -8.44 13.33
N TYR A 350 -8.06 -7.65 12.52
CA TYR A 350 -7.42 -6.42 13.00
C TYR A 350 -8.46 -5.34 13.29
N GLU A 351 -8.10 -4.40 14.17
CA GLU A 351 -8.95 -3.25 14.53
C GLU A 351 -9.48 -2.47 13.31
N SER A 352 -8.69 -2.34 12.25
CA SER A 352 -9.07 -1.66 11.00
C SER A 352 -10.12 -2.41 10.17
N GLU A 353 -10.32 -3.70 10.43
CA GLU A 353 -11.22 -4.58 9.71
C GLU A 353 -12.59 -4.71 10.39
N LEU A 354 -12.62 -4.64 11.72
CA LEU A 354 -13.83 -4.81 12.55
C LEU A 354 -15.01 -3.91 12.17
N PRO A 355 -14.84 -2.64 11.72
CA PRO A 355 -15.99 -1.81 11.32
C PRO A 355 -16.84 -2.41 10.19
N TRP A 356 -16.27 -3.32 9.41
CA TRP A 356 -16.95 -3.99 8.29
C TRP A 356 -17.61 -5.30 8.69
N ILE A 357 -17.42 -5.76 9.93
CA ILE A 357 -17.85 -7.07 10.41
C ILE A 357 -19.10 -6.92 11.28
N LYS A 358 -20.10 -7.75 11.01
CA LYS A 358 -21.37 -7.77 11.73
C LYS A 358 -21.77 -9.20 12.07
N LEU A 359 -22.49 -9.35 13.18
CA LEU A 359 -23.13 -10.60 13.54
C LEU A 359 -24.09 -11.06 12.42
N GLY A 360 -24.13 -12.36 12.15
CA GLY A 360 -24.92 -12.97 11.10
C GLY A 360 -24.30 -12.93 9.70
N MET A 361 -23.15 -12.26 9.52
CA MET A 361 -22.46 -12.26 8.23
C MET A 361 -21.95 -13.65 7.86
N ARG A 362 -22.03 -13.99 6.57
CA ARG A 362 -21.52 -15.26 6.05
C ARG A 362 -20.00 -15.21 5.95
N ALA A 363 -19.36 -16.29 6.39
CA ALA A 363 -17.93 -16.50 6.26
C ALA A 363 -17.66 -17.90 5.73
N GLU A 364 -16.55 -18.05 5.03
CA GLU A 364 -16.07 -19.30 4.48
C GLU A 364 -14.76 -19.69 5.18
N VAL A 365 -14.69 -20.92 5.67
CA VAL A 365 -13.49 -21.47 6.28
C VAL A 365 -12.88 -22.48 5.32
N VAL A 366 -11.57 -22.34 5.11
CA VAL A 366 -10.78 -23.24 4.27
C VAL A 366 -9.66 -23.83 5.13
N LEU A 367 -9.52 -25.15 5.12
CA LEU A 367 -8.46 -25.83 5.85
C LEU A 367 -7.14 -25.73 5.10
N GLU A 368 -6.04 -25.58 5.85
CA GLU A 368 -4.71 -25.66 5.24
C GLU A 368 -4.50 -27.05 4.62
N GLY A 369 -3.97 -27.05 3.38
CA GLY A 369 -3.77 -28.26 2.58
C GLY A 369 -5.00 -28.77 1.84
N GLN A 370 -6.18 -28.15 1.98
CA GLN A 370 -7.42 -28.56 1.28
C GLN A 370 -8.19 -27.35 0.71
N PRO A 371 -7.68 -26.67 -0.33
CA PRO A 371 -8.28 -25.44 -0.85
C PRO A 371 -9.67 -25.65 -1.50
N ASP A 372 -9.94 -26.86 -2.00
CA ASP A 372 -11.21 -27.19 -2.66
C ASP A 372 -12.35 -27.42 -1.67
N ARG A 373 -12.01 -27.60 -0.38
CA ARG A 373 -12.99 -27.89 0.66
C ARG A 373 -13.27 -26.66 1.50
N ARG A 374 -14.50 -26.16 1.35
CA ARG A 374 -14.96 -24.89 1.92
C ARG A 374 -16.12 -25.15 2.86
N PHE A 375 -16.00 -24.63 4.07
CA PHE A 375 -17.02 -24.75 5.10
C PHE A 375 -17.68 -23.39 5.31
N CYS A 376 -18.96 -23.30 4.97
CA CYS A 376 -19.72 -22.06 5.09
C CYS A 376 -20.45 -22.01 6.43
N GLY A 377 -20.45 -20.84 7.06
CA GLY A 377 -21.27 -20.57 8.23
C GLY A 377 -21.47 -19.08 8.43
N THR A 378 -21.92 -18.69 9.61
CA THR A 378 -22.20 -17.30 9.96
C THR A 378 -21.47 -16.89 11.22
N ILE A 379 -21.04 -15.64 11.27
CA ILE A 379 -20.43 -15.04 12.46
C ILE A 379 -21.49 -14.98 13.56
N ASP A 380 -21.22 -15.62 14.69
CA ASP A 380 -22.11 -15.65 15.86
C ASP A 380 -21.58 -14.87 17.06
N PHE A 381 -20.31 -14.49 17.02
CA PHE A 381 -19.67 -13.78 18.11
C PHE A 381 -18.51 -12.91 17.60
N ILE A 382 -18.42 -11.71 18.18
CA ILE A 382 -17.35 -10.75 17.96
C ILE A 382 -16.88 -10.31 19.35
N GLU A 383 -15.61 -10.53 19.64
CA GLU A 383 -15.02 -10.17 20.92
C GLU A 383 -15.05 -8.65 21.13
N SER A 384 -15.50 -8.22 22.31
CA SER A 384 -15.64 -6.79 22.61
C SER A 384 -14.32 -6.11 22.97
N ALA A 385 -13.34 -6.88 23.45
CA ALA A 385 -12.02 -6.39 23.80
C ALA A 385 -11.02 -6.72 22.68
N LEU A 386 -10.07 -5.82 22.46
CA LEU A 386 -8.93 -6.07 21.57
C LEU A 386 -7.78 -6.69 22.37
N ASP A 387 -7.10 -7.65 21.76
CA ASP A 387 -5.80 -8.10 22.24
C ASP A 387 -4.78 -6.95 22.11
N SER A 388 -4.14 -6.59 23.23
CA SER A 388 -3.30 -5.39 23.32
C SER A 388 -1.97 -5.51 22.58
N VAL A 389 -1.52 -6.75 22.31
CA VAL A 389 -0.26 -7.05 21.65
C VAL A 389 -0.45 -7.08 20.13
N THR A 390 -1.44 -7.84 19.68
CA THR A 390 -1.72 -8.06 18.24
C THR A 390 -2.66 -7.02 17.64
N ARG A 391 -3.34 -6.20 18.47
CA ARG A 391 -4.37 -5.24 18.04
C ARG A 391 -5.46 -5.88 17.19
N SER A 392 -5.87 -7.09 17.59
CA SER A 392 -6.89 -7.88 16.92
C SER A 392 -8.04 -8.22 17.88
N ALA A 393 -9.23 -8.48 17.34
CA ALA A 393 -10.32 -9.12 18.07
C ALA A 393 -10.60 -10.49 17.48
N ARG A 394 -11.05 -11.40 18.34
CA ARG A 394 -11.55 -12.70 17.92
C ARG A 394 -12.95 -12.57 17.34
N VAL A 395 -13.14 -13.14 16.15
CA VAL A 395 -14.43 -13.32 15.51
C VAL A 395 -14.68 -14.80 15.36
N ARG A 396 -15.83 -15.26 15.86
CA ARG A 396 -16.15 -16.68 15.93
C ARG A 396 -17.36 -17.01 15.07
N MET A 397 -17.30 -18.22 14.50
CA MET A 397 -18.42 -18.87 13.87
C MET A 397 -18.51 -20.34 14.30
N MET A 398 -19.73 -20.85 14.39
CA MET A 398 -20.01 -22.27 14.59
C MET A 398 -20.14 -23.01 13.26
N LEU A 399 -19.54 -24.20 13.17
CA LEU A 399 -19.65 -25.11 12.04
C LEU A 399 -20.14 -26.48 12.48
N ALA A 400 -21.00 -27.09 11.68
CA ALA A 400 -21.35 -28.49 11.82
C ALA A 400 -20.17 -29.36 11.36
N ASN A 401 -19.92 -30.44 12.10
CA ASN A 401 -18.81 -31.36 11.88
C ASN A 401 -19.28 -32.83 11.90
N PRO A 402 -20.23 -33.22 11.04
CA PRO A 402 -20.78 -34.59 11.04
C PRO A 402 -19.73 -35.65 10.67
N ASP A 403 -18.80 -35.29 9.79
CA ASP A 403 -17.75 -36.20 9.29
C ASP A 403 -16.50 -36.22 10.18
N GLY A 404 -16.44 -35.39 11.23
CA GLY A 404 -15.32 -35.34 12.19
C GLY A 404 -14.01 -34.80 11.62
N GLU A 405 -14.07 -34.08 10.51
CA GLU A 405 -12.89 -33.58 9.78
C GLU A 405 -12.36 -32.26 10.31
N LEU A 406 -13.25 -31.43 10.85
CA LEU A 406 -12.90 -30.19 11.53
C LEU A 406 -12.38 -30.58 12.92
N ARG A 407 -11.10 -30.91 12.97
CA ARG A 407 -10.42 -31.28 14.22
C ARG A 407 -10.03 -30.01 14.98
N PRO A 408 -10.37 -29.91 16.27
CA PRO A 408 -9.88 -28.84 17.14
C PRO A 408 -8.36 -28.73 17.13
N GLU A 409 -7.88 -27.53 17.48
CA GLU A 409 -6.48 -27.08 17.45
C GLU A 409 -5.86 -26.92 16.05
N ARG A 410 -6.54 -27.37 14.99
CA ARG A 410 -6.06 -27.23 13.61
C ARG A 410 -6.18 -25.79 13.11
N TYR A 411 -5.18 -25.35 12.34
CA TYR A 411 -5.21 -24.08 11.61
C TYR A 411 -6.13 -24.13 10.40
N ALA A 412 -6.76 -22.99 10.13
CA ALA A 412 -7.62 -22.73 9.00
C ALA A 412 -7.48 -21.27 8.56
N ARG A 413 -8.13 -20.92 7.45
CA ARG A 413 -8.27 -19.54 7.00
C ARG A 413 -9.75 -19.20 6.91
N MET A 414 -10.14 -18.08 7.50
CA MET A 414 -11.46 -17.51 7.35
C MET A 414 -11.43 -16.45 6.24
N ASN A 415 -12.27 -16.64 5.22
CA ASN A 415 -12.51 -15.69 4.15
C ASN A 415 -13.86 -15.02 4.39
N LEU A 416 -13.85 -13.69 4.51
CA LEU A 416 -15.05 -12.88 4.60
C LEU A 416 -15.17 -12.03 3.35
N GLN A 417 -16.31 -12.12 2.68
CA GLN A 417 -16.64 -11.29 1.52
C GLN A 417 -17.66 -10.24 1.96
N ILE A 418 -17.23 -8.98 1.97
CA ILE A 418 -18.06 -7.85 2.38
C ILE A 418 -18.46 -7.11 1.10
N ASP A 419 -19.76 -7.07 0.83
CA ASP A 419 -20.31 -6.23 -0.22
C ASP A 419 -20.38 -4.78 0.28
N LEU A 420 -19.57 -3.91 -0.31
CA LEU A 420 -19.53 -2.48 0.01
C LEU A 420 -20.53 -1.65 -0.81
N GLY A 421 -21.41 -2.32 -1.57
CA GLY A 421 -22.44 -1.72 -2.42
C GLY A 421 -21.91 -1.31 -3.79
N ALA A 422 -22.84 -0.85 -4.63
CA ALA A 422 -22.53 -0.31 -5.95
C ALA A 422 -21.79 1.03 -5.83
N ARG A 423 -20.63 1.13 -6.48
CA ARG A 423 -19.74 2.29 -6.47
C ARG A 423 -19.20 2.54 -7.87
N LEU A 424 -18.79 3.77 -8.15
CA LEU A 424 -18.11 4.10 -9.40
C LEU A 424 -16.69 3.54 -9.33
N LEU A 425 -16.40 2.48 -10.09
CA LEU A 425 -15.14 1.75 -10.00
C LEU A 425 -14.31 1.89 -11.28
N ILE A 426 -13.00 1.89 -11.09
CA ILE A 426 -12.00 1.74 -12.15
C ILE A 426 -11.00 0.64 -11.77
N PRO A 427 -10.36 -0.04 -12.74
CA PRO A 427 -9.28 -0.98 -12.42
C PRO A 427 -8.15 -0.29 -11.64
N GLU A 428 -7.63 -0.91 -10.58
CA GLU A 428 -6.55 -0.33 -9.75
C GLU A 428 -5.32 0.05 -10.60
N GLN A 429 -4.99 -0.80 -11.58
CA GLN A 429 -3.92 -0.59 -12.56
C GLN A 429 -4.08 0.66 -13.44
N ALA A 430 -5.29 1.22 -13.56
CA ALA A 430 -5.54 2.45 -14.32
C ALA A 430 -5.05 3.71 -13.59
N VAL A 431 -4.80 3.61 -12.28
CA VAL A 431 -4.44 4.74 -11.43
C VAL A 431 -2.93 4.91 -11.35
N ILE A 432 -2.47 6.13 -11.62
CA ILE A 432 -1.09 6.54 -11.44
C ILE A 432 -0.97 7.29 -10.12
N TYR A 433 -0.06 6.81 -9.29
CA TYR A 433 0.25 7.38 -7.98
C TYR A 433 1.39 8.38 -8.15
N SER A 434 1.10 9.68 -8.07
CA SER A 434 2.12 10.74 -8.06
C SER A 434 2.04 11.48 -6.72
N GLY A 435 2.84 11.02 -5.75
CA GLY A 435 2.76 11.51 -4.37
C GLY A 435 1.35 11.35 -3.78
N GLU A 436 0.74 12.46 -3.40
CA GLU A 436 -0.64 12.50 -2.88
C GLU A 436 -1.70 12.49 -3.99
N ASN A 437 -1.31 12.83 -5.22
CA ASN A 437 -2.23 12.90 -6.34
C ASN A 437 -2.49 11.51 -6.93
N ARG A 438 -3.72 11.32 -7.41
CA ARG A 438 -4.16 10.15 -8.19
C ARG A 438 -4.57 10.65 -9.56
N VAL A 439 -3.99 10.06 -10.59
CA VAL A 439 -4.17 10.51 -11.98
C VAL A 439 -4.56 9.33 -12.84
N VAL A 440 -5.52 9.54 -13.72
CA VAL A 440 -5.93 8.56 -14.73
C VAL A 440 -5.91 9.24 -16.10
N PHE A 441 -5.51 8.52 -17.14
CA PHE A 441 -5.61 9.02 -18.50
C PHE A 441 -6.98 8.66 -19.09
N VAL A 442 -7.77 9.68 -19.42
CA VAL A 442 -9.04 9.55 -20.13
C VAL A 442 -8.75 9.52 -21.64
N ASP A 443 -9.23 8.49 -22.33
CA ASP A 443 -9.16 8.37 -23.79
C ASP A 443 -10.34 9.12 -24.42
N LEU A 444 -10.04 10.26 -25.05
CA LEU A 444 -11.00 11.09 -25.75
C LEU A 444 -11.28 10.59 -27.19
N GLY A 445 -10.66 9.48 -27.60
CA GLY A 445 -10.72 8.95 -28.96
C GLY A 445 -9.56 9.44 -29.83
N GLU A 446 -9.34 8.76 -30.97
CA GLU A 446 -8.37 9.17 -32.00
C GLU A 446 -6.93 9.36 -31.50
N GLY A 447 -6.54 8.66 -30.43
CA GLY A 447 -5.19 8.80 -29.85
C GLY A 447 -5.05 9.93 -28.84
N ARG A 448 -6.10 10.71 -28.58
CA ARG A 448 -6.07 11.83 -27.64
C ARG A 448 -6.29 11.35 -26.21
N LEU A 449 -5.25 11.48 -25.39
CA LEU A 449 -5.28 11.16 -23.97
C LEU A 449 -5.25 12.45 -23.14
N LYS A 450 -6.13 12.53 -22.14
CA LYS A 450 -6.17 13.63 -21.20
C LYS A 450 -5.87 13.11 -19.80
N PRO A 451 -4.80 13.58 -19.14
CA PRO A 451 -4.60 13.23 -17.75
C PRO A 451 -5.63 13.95 -16.88
N GLN A 452 -6.27 13.19 -16.01
CA GLN A 452 -7.36 13.63 -15.17
C GLN A 452 -7.03 13.29 -13.71
N LYS A 453 -6.94 14.32 -12.87
CA LYS A 453 -6.81 14.13 -11.42
C LYS A 453 -8.13 13.59 -10.86
N ILE A 454 -8.04 12.58 -10.00
CA ILE A 454 -9.19 11.93 -9.38
C ILE A 454 -9.04 11.90 -7.85
N LYS A 455 -10.17 11.83 -7.16
CA LYS A 455 -10.23 11.47 -5.73
C LYS A 455 -10.69 10.03 -5.61
N THR A 456 -9.95 9.21 -4.89
CA THR A 456 -10.24 7.79 -4.73
C THR A 456 -10.78 7.47 -3.34
N GLY A 457 -11.60 6.42 -3.24
CA GLY A 457 -12.21 5.94 -2.01
C GLY A 457 -11.73 4.54 -1.61
N LEU A 458 -12.68 3.66 -1.32
CA LEU A 458 -12.39 2.27 -0.97
C LEU A 458 -11.80 1.51 -2.17
N ARG A 459 -10.99 0.47 -1.89
CA ARG A 459 -10.42 -0.39 -2.92
C ARG A 459 -10.43 -1.85 -2.52
N ASN A 460 -10.41 -2.72 -3.51
CA ASN A 460 -10.06 -4.12 -3.37
C ASN A 460 -8.81 -4.42 -4.22
N THR A 461 -8.53 -5.70 -4.49
CA THR A 461 -7.35 -6.12 -5.25
C THR A 461 -7.38 -5.65 -6.71
N ASP A 462 -8.58 -5.56 -7.29
CA ASP A 462 -8.74 -5.38 -8.74
C ASP A 462 -9.26 -3.97 -9.11
N TYR A 463 -10.02 -3.35 -8.21
CA TYR A 463 -10.77 -2.12 -8.44
C TYR A 463 -10.62 -1.11 -7.30
N ILE A 464 -10.73 0.16 -7.67
CA ILE A 464 -10.75 1.31 -6.76
C ILE A 464 -11.94 2.22 -7.05
N GLU A 465 -12.55 2.69 -5.97
CA GLU A 465 -13.64 3.64 -6.00
C GLU A 465 -13.16 5.03 -6.40
N VAL A 466 -13.92 5.67 -7.29
CA VAL A 466 -13.73 7.05 -7.69
C VAL A 466 -14.80 7.92 -7.02
N LEU A 467 -14.37 8.80 -6.13
CA LEU A 467 -15.22 9.76 -5.43
C LEU A 467 -15.44 11.05 -6.23
N ALA A 468 -14.45 11.44 -7.06
CA ALA A 468 -14.55 12.61 -7.93
C ALA A 468 -13.53 12.55 -9.08
N GLY A 469 -13.83 13.24 -10.19
CA GLY A 469 -12.90 13.47 -11.30
C GLY A 469 -13.17 12.64 -12.55
N LEU A 470 -14.02 11.62 -12.48
CA LEU A 470 -14.51 10.83 -13.63
C LEU A 470 -16.02 10.66 -13.55
N ALA A 471 -16.64 10.37 -14.68
CA ALA A 471 -18.05 10.03 -14.81
C ALA A 471 -18.22 8.58 -15.30
N GLU A 472 -19.39 8.01 -15.07
CA GLU A 472 -19.75 6.71 -15.65
C GLU A 472 -19.69 6.76 -17.18
N GLY A 473 -19.12 5.74 -17.79
CA GLY A 473 -18.97 5.61 -19.24
C GLY A 473 -17.67 6.22 -19.79
N ASP A 474 -16.91 6.98 -19.00
CA ASP A 474 -15.60 7.49 -19.40
C ASP A 474 -14.68 6.33 -19.80
N LYS A 475 -13.97 6.49 -20.92
CA LYS A 475 -12.94 5.54 -21.35
C LYS A 475 -11.62 5.94 -20.75
N ILE A 476 -10.97 5.00 -20.07
CA ILE A 476 -9.73 5.22 -19.35
C ILE A 476 -8.67 4.22 -19.80
N VAL A 477 -7.40 4.59 -19.69
CA VAL A 477 -6.29 3.70 -20.02
C VAL A 477 -5.99 2.75 -18.87
N THR A 478 -5.88 1.45 -19.17
CA THR A 478 -5.73 0.37 -18.17
C THR A 478 -4.41 -0.39 -18.23
N SER A 479 -3.58 -0.19 -19.26
CA SER A 479 -2.22 -0.75 -19.34
C SER A 479 -1.20 0.29 -19.81
N ASP A 480 0.07 0.04 -19.46
CA ASP A 480 1.24 0.84 -19.91
C ASP A 480 1.18 2.32 -19.53
N ASN A 481 0.46 2.61 -18.44
CA ASN A 481 0.28 3.93 -17.84
C ASN A 481 1.60 4.65 -17.54
N PHE A 482 2.68 3.93 -17.28
CA PHE A 482 4.02 4.51 -17.05
C PHE A 482 4.66 5.08 -18.32
N LEU A 483 4.54 4.38 -19.46
CA LEU A 483 5.06 4.85 -20.74
C LEU A 483 4.27 6.07 -21.22
N ILE A 484 2.96 6.03 -21.03
CA ILE A 484 2.06 7.14 -21.33
C ILE A 484 2.33 8.34 -20.40
N ALA A 485 2.60 8.11 -19.12
CA ALA A 485 2.97 9.18 -18.19
C ALA A 485 4.32 9.81 -18.53
N SER A 486 5.29 9.01 -18.97
CA SER A 486 6.58 9.50 -19.47
C SER A 486 6.39 10.37 -20.73
N GLU A 487 5.54 9.94 -21.68
CA GLU A 487 5.24 10.72 -22.89
C GLU A 487 4.41 11.99 -22.58
N SER A 488 3.48 11.92 -21.63
CA SER A 488 2.76 13.10 -21.14
C SER A 488 3.72 14.10 -20.52
N LYS A 489 4.66 13.67 -19.65
CA LYS A 489 5.68 14.56 -19.06
C LYS A 489 6.57 15.21 -20.13
N LEU A 490 6.91 14.46 -21.17
CA LEU A 490 7.71 14.96 -22.30
C LEU A 490 6.93 15.95 -23.20
N LYS A 491 5.61 15.77 -23.38
CA LYS A 491 4.78 16.62 -24.25
C LYS A 491 4.12 17.80 -23.56
N SER A 492 3.84 17.72 -22.26
CA SER A 492 2.97 18.70 -21.57
C SER A 492 3.72 19.76 -20.77
N GLY A 493 5.07 19.76 -20.72
CA GLY A 493 5.87 20.85 -20.14
C GLY A 493 5.46 21.30 -18.72
N LEU A 494 4.77 20.46 -17.95
CA LEU A 494 4.13 20.82 -16.69
C LEU A 494 4.99 20.31 -15.52
N GLU A 495 5.51 21.25 -14.73
CA GLU A 495 6.12 20.97 -13.44
C GLU A 495 5.12 20.27 -12.50
N GLN A 496 5.57 19.13 -11.99
CA GLN A 496 5.10 18.43 -10.78
C GLN A 496 3.63 17.99 -10.75
N TRP A 497 3.44 16.69 -11.03
CA TRP A 497 2.26 15.91 -10.65
C TRP A 497 2.28 15.53 -9.18
#